data_AF-A0A1Y1RKP7-F1
#
_entry.id   AF-A0A1Y1RKP7-F1
#
_cell.length_a   1.000
_cell.length_b   1.000
_cell.length_c   1.000
_cell.angle_alpha   90.00
_cell.angle_beta   90.00
_cell.angle_gamma   90.00
#
_symmetry.space_group_name_H-M   'P 1'
#
loop_
_entity.id
_entity.type
_entity.pdbx_description
1 polymer ?
#
loop_
_entity_poly.entity_id
_entity_poly.type
_entity_poly.pdbx_seq_one_letter_code
_entity_poly.pdbx_strand_id
1 'polypeptide(L)'
;MNKKGFTLIELMIVVVIIGILAAIAIPNFISMQDRAKEGSVKSNMHTVQLAVEDYAVKQVGNYAADSDLTLLAVDVSNPFNSSAAGLVANVATIAGDVGYDHDNYGSLSYSITGFGKEAILQDADGNIFTLTNEN
;
A
#
# COMPACT_ATOMS: atom_id res chain seq x y z
N MET A 1 3.20 42.51 -41.96
CA MET A 1 3.30 41.74 -40.69
C MET A 1 4.22 40.55 -40.92
N ASN A 2 5.48 40.62 -40.48
CA ASN A 2 6.43 39.51 -40.63
C ASN A 2 6.20 38.49 -39.53
N LYS A 3 5.52 37.38 -39.87
CA LYS A 3 5.47 36.20 -39.00
C LYS A 3 6.84 35.54 -39.06
N LYS A 4 7.67 35.71 -38.02
CA LYS A 4 8.88 34.89 -37.84
C LYS A 4 8.42 33.47 -37.56
N GLY A 5 8.69 32.56 -38.50
CA GLY A 5 8.49 31.12 -38.30
C GLY A 5 9.59 30.55 -37.39
N PHE A 6 9.21 29.62 -36.52
CA PHE A 6 10.15 28.84 -35.71
C PHE A 6 11.05 28.01 -36.62
N THR A 7 12.34 27.92 -36.34
CA THR A 7 13.23 27.08 -37.16
C THR A 7 13.05 25.61 -36.76
N LEU A 8 13.14 24.70 -37.75
CA LEU A 8 13.08 23.26 -37.49
C LEU A 8 14.22 22.81 -36.58
N ILE A 9 15.40 23.42 -36.70
CA ILE A 9 16.56 23.07 -35.87
C ILE A 9 16.38 23.48 -34.41
N GLU A 10 15.72 24.62 -34.13
CA GLU A 10 15.35 25.00 -32.77
C GLU A 10 14.43 23.96 -32.14
N LEU A 11 13.43 23.49 -32.89
CA LEU A 11 12.53 22.45 -32.39
C LEU A 11 13.27 21.11 -32.20
N MET A 12 14.17 20.73 -33.10
CA MET A 12 14.92 19.47 -33.03
C MET A 12 15.85 19.40 -31.82
N ILE A 13 16.59 20.47 -31.50
CA ILE A 13 17.48 20.49 -30.33
C ILE A 13 16.66 20.39 -29.04
N VAL A 14 15.51 21.08 -28.98
CA VAL A 14 14.63 21.05 -27.81
C VAL A 14 14.11 19.64 -27.53
N VAL A 15 13.62 18.92 -28.55
CA VAL A 15 13.13 17.55 -28.34
C VAL A 15 14.25 16.57 -27.99
N VAL A 16 15.47 16.78 -28.48
CA VAL A 16 16.64 15.97 -28.09
C VAL A 16 16.99 16.18 -26.63
N ILE A 17 17.04 17.43 -26.15
CA ILE A 17 17.34 17.72 -24.74
C ILE A 17 16.24 17.15 -23.83
N ILE A 18 14.97 17.37 -24.16
CA ILE A 18 13.84 16.79 -23.39
C ILE A 18 13.90 15.26 -23.42
N GLY A 19 14.29 14.65 -24.54
CA GLY A 19 14.46 13.21 -24.67
C GLY A 19 15.52 12.65 -23.72
N ILE A 20 16.67 13.32 -23.59
CA ILE A 20 17.74 12.92 -22.66
C ILE A 20 17.27 13.04 -21.20
N LEU A 21 16.61 14.16 -20.86
CA LEU A 21 16.09 14.37 -19.51
C LEU A 21 15.02 13.34 -19.14
N ALA A 22 14.09 13.05 -20.07
CA ALA A 22 13.04 12.06 -19.87
C ALA A 22 13.61 10.64 -19.68
N ALA A 23 14.65 10.27 -20.45
CA ALA A 23 15.29 8.95 -20.33
C ALA A 23 15.85 8.67 -18.93
N ILE A 24 16.37 9.69 -18.24
CA ILE A 24 16.89 9.55 -16.86
C ILE A 24 15.75 9.71 -15.83
N ALA A 25 14.83 10.64 -16.06
CA ALA A 25 13.80 10.98 -15.09
C ALA A 25 12.72 9.89 -14.94
N ILE A 26 12.28 9.27 -16.04
CA ILE A 26 11.19 8.29 -16.04
C ILE A 26 11.46 7.08 -15.12
N PRO A 27 12.60 6.36 -15.22
CA PRO A 27 12.83 5.19 -14.36
C PRO A 27 12.92 5.58 -12.87
N ASN A 28 13.53 6.73 -12.56
CA ASN A 28 13.58 7.22 -11.18
C ASN A 28 12.19 7.57 -10.65
N PHE A 29 11.38 8.26 -11.45
CA PHE A 29 10.00 8.60 -11.10
C PHE A 29 9.13 7.37 -10.83
N ILE A 30 9.24 6.31 -11.64
CA ILE A 30 8.53 5.05 -11.39
C ILE A 30 8.94 4.44 -10.05
N SER A 31 10.25 4.39 -9.77
CA SER A 31 10.74 3.85 -8.49
C SER A 31 10.30 4.67 -7.27
N MET A 32 10.20 6.00 -7.42
CA MET A 32 9.71 6.89 -6.38
C MET A 32 8.22 6.67 -6.11
N GLN A 33 7.44 6.46 -7.17
CA GLN A 33 6.02 6.15 -7.06
C GLN A 33 5.78 4.82 -6.34
N ASP A 34 6.57 3.78 -6.66
CA ASP A 34 6.47 2.48 -5.97
C ASP A 34 6.73 2.61 -4.46
N ARG A 35 7.80 3.33 -4.08
CA ARG A 35 8.12 3.58 -2.66
C ARG A 35 7.03 4.38 -1.95
N ALA A 36 6.41 5.34 -2.63
CA ALA A 36 5.31 6.11 -2.09
C ALA A 36 4.07 5.23 -1.83
N LYS A 37 3.76 4.30 -2.75
CA LYS A 37 2.67 3.33 -2.57
C LYS A 37 2.96 2.38 -1.40
N GLU A 38 4.17 1.84 -1.28
CA GLU A 38 4.56 1.02 -0.13
C GLU A 38 4.47 1.78 1.20
N GLY A 39 4.84 3.07 1.20
CA GLY A 39 4.63 3.95 2.36
C GLY A 39 3.15 4.11 2.73
N SER A 40 2.27 4.19 1.75
CA SER A 40 0.82 4.23 1.97
C SER A 40 0.30 2.93 2.60
N VAL A 41 0.79 1.76 2.16
CA VAL A 41 0.41 0.47 2.78
C VAL A 41 0.83 0.43 4.24
N LYS A 42 2.05 0.87 4.58
CA LYS A 42 2.49 0.97 5.97
C LYS A 42 1.60 1.89 6.80
N SER A 43 1.17 3.02 6.22
CA SER A 43 0.24 3.93 6.89
C SER A 43 -1.12 3.25 7.15
N ASN A 44 -1.65 2.53 6.15
CA ASN A 44 -2.90 1.78 6.30
C ASN A 44 -2.79 0.73 7.40
N MET A 45 -1.68 -0.03 7.45
CA MET A 45 -1.44 -1.01 8.52
C MET A 45 -1.51 -0.37 9.91
N HIS A 46 -0.90 0.80 10.07
CA HIS A 46 -0.94 1.52 11.35
C HIS A 46 -2.36 1.97 11.71
N THR A 47 -3.15 2.43 10.72
CA THR A 47 -4.56 2.74 10.93
C THR A 47 -5.36 1.50 11.36
N VAL A 48 -5.11 0.34 10.75
CA VAL A 48 -5.75 -0.92 11.13
C VAL A 48 -5.32 -1.32 12.56
N GLN A 49 -4.04 -1.20 12.90
CA GLN A 49 -3.53 -1.48 14.25
C GLN A 49 -4.27 -0.67 15.31
N LEU A 50 -4.43 0.64 15.09
CA LEU A 50 -5.16 1.50 16.02
C LEU A 50 -6.62 1.08 16.17
N ALA A 51 -7.28 0.68 15.08
CA ALA A 51 -8.66 0.21 15.12
C ALA A 51 -8.80 -1.13 15.89
N VAL A 52 -7.85 -2.04 15.69
CA VAL A 52 -7.78 -3.34 16.39
C VAL A 52 -7.55 -3.14 17.89
N GLU A 53 -6.62 -2.26 18.26
CA GLU A 53 -6.35 -1.92 19.67
C GLU A 53 -7.54 -1.22 20.33
N ASP A 54 -8.17 -0.25 19.65
CA ASP A 54 -9.39 0.43 20.14
C ASP A 54 -10.56 -0.55 20.33
N TYR A 55 -10.73 -1.50 19.40
CA TYR A 55 -11.71 -2.57 19.54
C TYR A 55 -11.44 -3.42 20.79
N ALA A 56 -10.19 -3.85 21.00
CA ALA A 56 -9.85 -4.66 22.17
C ALA A 56 -10.03 -3.93 23.49
N VAL A 57 -9.73 -2.64 23.55
CA VAL A 57 -10.02 -1.82 24.75
C VAL A 57 -11.52 -1.82 25.07
N LYS A 58 -12.38 -1.73 24.06
CA LYS A 58 -13.84 -1.77 24.24
C LYS A 58 -14.33 -3.16 24.65
N GLN A 59 -13.63 -4.21 24.24
CA GLN A 59 -14.04 -5.61 24.40
C GLN A 59 -13.23 -6.37 25.46
N VAL A 60 -12.72 -5.66 26.47
CA VAL A 60 -12.02 -6.24 27.63
C VAL A 60 -10.79 -7.08 27.22
N GLY A 61 -10.01 -6.56 26.28
CA GLY A 61 -8.80 -7.18 25.76
C GLY A 61 -9.02 -8.17 24.61
N ASN A 62 -10.28 -8.37 24.18
CA ASN A 62 -10.59 -9.29 23.09
C ASN A 62 -10.53 -8.60 21.72
N TYR A 63 -9.74 -9.14 20.80
CA TYR A 63 -9.63 -8.72 19.42
C TYR A 63 -10.80 -9.26 18.56
N ALA A 64 -11.07 -8.58 17.45
CA ALA A 64 -12.14 -8.95 16.54
C ALA A 64 -11.76 -10.24 15.79
N ALA A 65 -12.71 -11.14 15.58
CA ALA A 65 -12.49 -12.32 14.75
C ALA A 65 -12.39 -11.94 13.26
N ASP A 66 -11.59 -12.68 12.50
CA ASP A 66 -11.33 -12.40 11.07
C ASP A 66 -12.59 -12.39 10.20
N SER A 67 -13.59 -13.15 10.61
CA SER A 67 -14.88 -13.25 9.92
C SER A 67 -15.70 -11.95 9.96
N ASP A 68 -15.33 -10.95 10.76
CA ASP A 68 -16.10 -9.71 10.90
C ASP A 68 -15.23 -8.45 10.96
N LEU A 69 -14.45 -8.20 9.89
CA LEU A 69 -13.68 -6.95 9.70
C LEU A 69 -14.54 -5.69 9.78
N THR A 70 -15.86 -5.79 9.58
CA THR A 70 -16.76 -4.64 9.65
C THR A 70 -16.80 -4.04 11.06
N LEU A 71 -16.48 -4.84 12.08
CA LEU A 71 -16.38 -4.39 13.47
C LEU A 71 -15.20 -3.46 13.74
N LEU A 72 -14.14 -3.54 12.93
CA LEU A 72 -13.00 -2.63 13.02
C LEU A 72 -13.32 -1.25 12.41
N ALA A 73 -14.40 -1.14 11.62
CA ALA A 73 -14.89 0.10 11.01
C ALA A 73 -13.80 0.94 10.31
N VAL A 74 -12.82 0.27 9.70
CA VAL A 74 -11.67 0.93 9.09
C VAL A 74 -11.85 0.99 7.57
N ASP A 75 -11.62 2.16 7.00
CA ASP A 75 -11.67 2.40 5.55
C ASP A 75 -10.25 2.69 5.06
N VAL A 76 -9.64 1.70 4.41
CA VAL A 76 -8.30 1.80 3.84
C VAL A 76 -8.36 1.39 2.38
N SER A 77 -7.72 2.19 1.51
CA SER A 77 -7.69 1.95 0.07
C SER A 77 -6.37 1.31 -0.34
N ASN A 78 -6.43 0.42 -1.32
CA ASN A 78 -5.23 -0.13 -1.95
C ASN A 78 -4.55 0.98 -2.82
N PRO A 79 -3.23 1.22 -2.69
CA PRO A 79 -2.51 2.23 -3.46
C PRO A 79 -1.97 1.76 -4.82
N PHE A 80 -1.99 0.45 -5.10
CA PHE A 80 -1.53 -0.16 -6.36
C PHE A 80 -2.67 -0.42 -7.35
N ASN A 81 -3.86 -0.68 -6.84
CA ASN A 81 -5.09 -0.74 -7.62
C ASN A 81 -6.11 0.17 -6.93
N SER A 82 -6.87 0.98 -7.67
CA SER A 82 -7.80 1.97 -7.09
C SER A 82 -9.06 1.33 -6.46
N SER A 83 -8.94 0.12 -5.91
CA SER A 83 -10.04 -0.59 -5.25
C SER A 83 -10.16 -0.16 -3.80
N ALA A 84 -11.40 -0.06 -3.33
CA ALA A 84 -11.72 0.32 -1.96
C ALA A 84 -11.43 -0.78 -0.92
N ALA A 85 -11.20 -2.02 -1.34
CA ALA A 85 -10.87 -3.12 -0.45
C ALA A 85 -9.36 -3.17 -0.21
N GLY A 86 -8.84 -2.28 0.65
CA GLY A 86 -7.45 -2.33 1.10
C GLY A 86 -7.24 -3.11 2.41
N LEU A 87 -8.32 -3.53 3.07
CA LEU A 87 -8.30 -4.43 4.23
C LEU A 87 -8.96 -5.77 3.86
N VAL A 88 -8.30 -6.86 4.20
CA VAL A 88 -8.81 -8.22 3.99
C VAL A 88 -8.66 -9.07 5.25
N ALA A 89 -9.54 -10.06 5.38
CA ALA A 89 -9.51 -10.99 6.49
C ALA A 89 -8.40 -12.02 6.27
N ASN A 90 -7.72 -12.41 7.34
CA ASN A 90 -6.50 -13.21 7.33
C ASN A 90 -5.36 -12.52 6.56
N VAL A 91 -4.35 -13.30 6.15
CA VAL A 91 -3.21 -12.83 5.37
C VAL A 91 -3.66 -12.25 4.02
N ALA A 92 -3.24 -11.01 3.77
CA ALA A 92 -3.43 -10.38 2.46
C ALA A 92 -2.65 -11.14 1.38
N THR A 93 -3.17 -11.14 0.15
CA THR A 93 -2.54 -11.87 -0.96
C THR A 93 -2.30 -10.98 -2.18
N ILE A 94 -2.78 -9.73 -2.14
CA ILE A 94 -2.67 -8.77 -3.23
C ILE A 94 -1.76 -7.62 -2.79
N ALA A 95 -0.90 -7.17 -3.69
CA ALA A 95 -0.05 -6.00 -3.48
C ALA A 95 -0.90 -4.77 -3.11
N GLY A 96 -0.58 -4.12 -2.00
CA GLY A 96 -1.31 -2.95 -1.51
C GLY A 96 -2.36 -3.21 -0.44
N ASP A 97 -2.74 -4.47 -0.25
CA ASP A 97 -3.70 -4.84 0.78
C ASP A 97 -3.01 -5.00 2.14
N VAL A 98 -3.82 -4.79 3.18
CA VAL A 98 -3.51 -5.05 4.56
C VAL A 98 -4.35 -6.25 4.99
N GLY A 99 -3.70 -7.31 5.43
CA GLY A 99 -4.35 -8.47 6.05
C GLY A 99 -4.44 -8.28 7.55
N TYR A 100 -5.54 -8.75 8.14
CA TYR A 100 -5.73 -8.85 9.58
C TYR A 100 -6.11 -10.29 9.92
N ASP A 101 -5.33 -10.93 10.79
CA ASP A 101 -5.52 -12.31 11.23
C ASP A 101 -5.53 -12.38 12.76
N HIS A 102 -6.53 -13.01 13.33
CA HIS A 102 -6.69 -13.27 14.74
C HIS A 102 -6.40 -14.76 14.99
N ASP A 103 -5.34 -15.05 15.76
CA ASP A 103 -5.00 -16.40 16.18
C ASP A 103 -6.18 -17.16 16.78
N ASN A 104 -6.44 -18.34 16.22
CA ASN A 104 -7.52 -19.25 16.59
C ASN A 104 -7.42 -19.83 18.03
N TYR A 105 -6.41 -19.43 18.81
CA TYR A 105 -6.08 -19.99 20.13
C TYR A 105 -6.43 -19.08 21.32
N GLY A 106 -7.06 -17.94 21.08
CA GLY A 106 -7.61 -17.07 22.12
C GLY A 106 -7.81 -15.67 21.60
N SER A 107 -8.88 -14.98 22.00
CA SER A 107 -9.20 -13.61 21.57
C SER A 107 -8.16 -12.54 21.93
N LEU A 108 -6.95 -12.90 22.32
CA LEU A 108 -5.97 -12.00 22.95
C LEU A 108 -4.74 -11.72 22.07
N SER A 109 -4.67 -12.28 20.86
CA SER A 109 -3.56 -12.07 19.94
C SER A 109 -4.08 -11.66 18.57
N TYR A 110 -3.27 -10.93 17.82
CA TYR A 110 -3.59 -10.56 16.44
C TYR A 110 -2.30 -10.37 15.65
N SER A 111 -2.41 -10.50 14.32
CA SER A 111 -1.37 -10.11 13.38
C SER A 111 -1.95 -9.24 12.27
N ILE A 112 -1.15 -8.27 11.82
CA ILE A 112 -1.44 -7.41 10.68
C ILE A 112 -0.29 -7.52 9.70
N THR A 113 -0.59 -7.87 8.46
CA THR A 113 0.39 -8.02 7.37
C THR A 113 0.10 -7.01 6.28
N GLY A 114 1.13 -6.34 5.74
CA GLY A 114 0.95 -5.40 4.62
C GLY A 114 1.85 -5.78 3.45
N PHE A 115 1.27 -5.81 2.25
CA PHE A 115 1.93 -6.37 1.08
C PHE A 115 2.44 -5.32 0.09
N GLY A 116 3.65 -5.57 -0.42
CA GLY A 116 4.34 -4.74 -1.39
C GLY A 116 4.01 -5.12 -2.82
N LYS A 117 4.62 -4.40 -3.78
CA LYS A 117 4.35 -4.64 -5.21
C LYS A 117 4.66 -6.06 -5.69
N GLU A 118 5.53 -6.78 -4.96
CA GLU A 118 5.97 -8.15 -5.28
C GLU A 118 5.16 -9.22 -4.52
N ALA A 119 3.98 -8.90 -4.00
CA ALA A 119 3.10 -9.87 -3.35
C ALA A 119 2.71 -10.98 -4.33
N ILE A 120 3.21 -12.20 -4.10
CA ILE A 120 2.86 -13.39 -4.86
C ILE A 120 1.91 -14.24 -4.00
N LEU A 121 0.86 -14.79 -4.61
CA LEU A 121 -0.09 -15.66 -3.94
C LEU A 121 0.67 -16.91 -3.41
N GLN A 122 0.89 -16.98 -2.10
CA GLN A 122 1.51 -18.07 -1.33
C GLN A 122 3.04 -18.28 -1.50
N ASP A 123 3.82 -17.68 -0.57
CA ASP A 123 5.23 -17.94 -0.18
C ASP A 123 6.32 -17.58 -1.26
N ALA A 124 7.33 -16.72 -1.09
CA ALA A 124 8.04 -16.17 0.08
C ALA A 124 7.79 -14.66 0.30
N ASP A 125 7.02 -14.45 1.34
CA ASP A 125 6.58 -13.28 2.09
C ASP A 125 6.00 -12.07 1.37
N GLY A 126 6.59 -11.45 0.34
CA GLY A 126 6.01 -10.25 -0.34
C GLY A 126 5.59 -9.08 0.59
N ASN A 127 5.88 -9.22 1.88
CA ASN A 127 5.42 -8.43 3.00
C ASN A 127 6.36 -7.25 3.15
N ILE A 128 5.80 -6.06 3.23
CA ILE A 128 6.58 -4.86 3.56
C ILE A 128 6.82 -4.84 5.07
N PHE A 129 5.84 -5.30 5.86
CA PHE A 129 5.91 -5.35 7.31
C PHE A 129 4.84 -6.29 7.89
N THR A 130 5.11 -6.80 9.09
CA THR A 130 4.16 -7.56 9.91
C THR A 130 4.17 -6.99 11.32
N LEU A 131 2.98 -6.71 11.85
CA LEU A 131 2.76 -6.35 13.26
C LEU A 131 2.08 -7.55 13.92
N THR A 132 2.53 -7.94 15.11
CA THR A 132 1.88 -8.98 15.90
C THR A 132 1.79 -8.55 17.36
N ASN A 133 0.75 -8.97 18.06
CA ASN A 133 0.66 -8.89 19.52
C ASN A 133 0.61 -10.31 20.11
N GLU A 134 1.66 -10.68 20.84
CA GLU A 134 1.83 -11.99 21.48
C GLU A 134 1.45 -11.97 22.98
N ASN A 135 0.34 -11.30 23.33
CA ASN A 135 -0.14 -11.22 24.72
C ASN A 135 -0.55 -12.58 25.30
#